data_AF-A0A853BI14-F1
#
_entry.id   AF-A0A853BI14-F1
#
_cell.length_a   1.000
_cell.length_b   1.000
_cell.length_c   1.000
_cell.angle_alpha   90.00
_cell.angle_beta   90.00
_cell.angle_gamma   90.00
#
_symmetry.space_group_name_H-M   'P 1'
#
loop_
_entity.id
_entity.type
_entity.pdbx_description
1 polymer ?
#
loop_
_entity_poly.entity_id
_entity_poly.type
_entity_poly.pdbx_seq_one_letter_code
_entity_poly.pdbx_strand_id
1 'polypeptide(L)' 'MSDRTARVSPREIADFLATLRSRSTGDGVALLAWKSSLLDRIAQSTADPETHAVAEAARAELAAARSTEQHEAGGL' A
#
# COMPACT_ATOMS: atom_id res chain seq x y z
N MET A 1 0.74 7.01 28.94
CA MET A 1 0.56 7.42 27.54
C MET A 1 -0.19 6.29 26.85
N SER A 2 -1.40 6.53 26.38
CA SER A 2 -2.22 5.48 25.77
C SER A 2 -1.59 5.07 24.44
N ASP A 3 -1.10 3.84 24.40
CA ASP A 3 -0.61 3.14 23.22
C ASP A 3 -1.78 2.99 22.23
N ARG A 4 -2.04 4.04 21.45
CA ARG A 4 -2.86 3.98 20.24
C ARG A 4 -1.95 3.56 19.09
N THR A 5 -1.34 2.38 19.21
CA THR A 5 -0.99 1.59 18.04
C THR A 5 -2.24 1.55 17.18
N ALA A 6 -2.22 2.23 16.03
CA ALA A 6 -3.32 2.26 15.08
C ALA A 6 -3.48 0.84 14.51
N ARG A 7 -4.13 -0.05 15.27
CA ARG A 7 -4.34 -1.44 14.88
C ARG A 7 -5.12 -1.41 13.57
N VAL A 8 -4.48 -1.87 12.51
CA VAL A 8 -5.14 -2.14 11.25
C VAL A 8 -6.33 -3.04 11.56
N SER A 9 -7.54 -2.55 11.31
CA SER A 9 -8.73 -3.28 11.71
C SER A 9 -9.05 -4.38 10.69
N PRO A 10 -9.56 -5.55 11.12
CA PRO A 10 -10.02 -6.60 10.19
C PRO A 10 -11.07 -6.10 9.19
N ARG A 11 -11.87 -5.08 9.55
CA ARG A 11 -12.80 -4.41 8.64
C ARG A 11 -12.11 -3.69 7.49
N GLU A 12 -11.03 -2.97 7.78
CA GLU A 12 -10.22 -2.29 6.77
C GLU A 12 -9.61 -3.27 5.76
N ILE A 13 -9.20 -4.45 6.25
CA ILE A 13 -8.69 -5.53 5.40
C ILE A 13 -9.82 -6.10 4.52
N ALA A 14 -11.02 -6.31 5.08
CA ALA A 14 -12.17 -6.85 4.36
C ALA A 14 -12.70 -5.89 3.29
N ASP A 15 -12.85 -4.60 3.62
CA ASP A 15 -13.28 -3.55 2.68
C ASP A 15 -12.26 -3.41 1.53
N PHE A 16 -10.97 -3.56 1.84
CA PHE A 16 -9.94 -3.59 0.83
C PHE A 16 -10.04 -4.82 -0.06
N LEU A 17 -10.17 -6.04 0.49
CA LEU A 17 -10.30 -7.26 -0.32
C LEU A 17 -11.54 -7.21 -1.23
N ALA A 18 -12.63 -6.58 -0.77
CA ALA A 18 -13.81 -6.33 -1.57
C ALA A 18 -13.52 -5.33 -2.72
N THR A 19 -12.80 -4.24 -2.41
CA THR A 19 -12.36 -3.24 -3.39
C THR A 19 -11.34 -3.81 -4.39
N LEU A 20 -10.45 -4.67 -3.93
CA LEU A 20 -9.45 -5.36 -4.75
C LEU A 20 -10.15 -6.35 -5.66
N ARG A 21 -11.11 -7.12 -5.16
CA ARG A 21 -11.89 -8.05 -5.98
C ARG A 21 -12.71 -7.33 -7.04
N SER A 22 -13.16 -6.10 -6.78
CA SER A 22 -13.87 -5.29 -7.78
C SER A 22 -12.93 -4.62 -8.80
N ARG A 23 -11.65 -4.39 -8.47
CA ARG A 23 -10.64 -3.74 -9.33
C ARG A 23 -9.59 -4.67 -9.95
N SER A 24 -9.56 -5.94 -9.53
CA SER A 24 -8.60 -6.99 -9.94
C SER A 24 -8.62 -7.29 -11.44
N THR A 25 -9.56 -6.75 -12.19
CA THR A 25 -9.59 -6.82 -13.65
C THR A 25 -8.75 -5.75 -14.36
N GLY A 26 -8.08 -4.82 -13.66
CA GLY A 26 -7.21 -3.87 -14.38
C GLY A 26 -6.28 -2.92 -13.60
N ASP A 27 -6.39 -2.77 -12.28
CA ASP A 27 -5.72 -1.63 -11.60
C ASP A 27 -4.67 -2.07 -10.57
N GLY A 28 -3.50 -2.52 -11.08
CA GLY A 28 -2.37 -2.98 -10.26
C GLY A 28 -1.72 -1.87 -9.43
N VAL A 29 -1.77 -0.62 -9.90
CA VAL A 29 -1.25 0.55 -9.18
C VAL A 29 -2.09 0.85 -7.93
N ALA A 30 -3.42 0.73 -8.02
CA ALA A 30 -4.29 0.88 -6.85
C ALA A 30 -4.01 -0.16 -5.74
N LEU A 31 -3.70 -1.41 -6.12
CA LEU A 31 -3.28 -2.46 -5.19
C LEU A 31 -1.95 -2.12 -4.51
N LEU A 32 -0.95 -1.70 -5.28
CA LEU A 32 0.35 -1.29 -4.73
C LEU A 32 0.22 -0.07 -3.82
N ALA A 33 -0.67 0.87 -4.15
CA ALA A 33 -0.93 2.05 -3.33
C ALA A 33 -1.47 1.69 -1.95
N TRP A 34 -2.42 0.76 -1.90
CA TRP A 34 -2.93 0.26 -0.63
C TRP A 34 -1.89 -0.56 0.15
N LYS A 35 -1.15 -1.46 -0.52
CA LYS A 35 -0.08 -2.24 0.11
C LYS A 35 0.93 -1.32 0.79
N SER A 36 1.38 -0.29 0.09
CA SER A 36 2.29 0.72 0.64
C SER A 36 1.67 1.48 1.81
N SER A 37 0.41 1.93 1.71
CA SER A 37 -0.26 2.62 2.82
C SER A 37 -0.43 1.76 4.07
N LEU A 38 -0.68 0.45 3.91
CA LEU A 38 -0.80 -0.49 5.01
C LEU A 38 0.55 -0.68 5.71
N LEU A 39 1.61 -0.96 4.93
CA LEU A 39 2.95 -1.16 5.45
C LEU A 39 3.49 0.09 6.14
N ASP A 40 3.18 1.28 5.63
CA ASP A 40 3.50 2.55 6.27
C ASP A 40 2.88 2.70 7.65
N ARG A 41 1.62 2.29 7.79
CA ARG A 41 0.92 2.37 9.07
C ARG A 41 1.48 1.38 10.09
N ILE A 42 1.84 0.18 9.64
CA ILE A 42 2.50 -0.82 10.48
C ILE A 42 3.88 -0.29 10.91
N ALA A 43 4.67 0.24 9.98
CA ALA A 43 5.97 0.85 10.26
C ALA A 43 5.89 2.02 11.25
N GLN A 44 4.87 2.88 11.14
CA GLN A 44 4.63 3.96 12.11
C GLN A 44 4.29 3.46 13.52
N SER A 45 3.86 2.20 13.64
CA SER A 45 3.44 1.58 14.89
C SER A 45 4.51 0.72 15.55
N THR A 46 5.70 0.59 14.93
CA THR A 46 6.81 -0.23 15.42
C THR A 46 8.16 0.48 15.27
N ALA A 47 9.11 0.16 16.14
CA ALA A 47 10.50 0.59 16.03
C ALA A 47 11.38 -0.43 15.27
N ASP A 48 10.78 -1.53 14.78
CA ASP A 48 11.49 -2.59 14.08
C ASP A 48 12.04 -2.13 12.72
N PRO A 49 13.38 -2.08 12.54
CA PRO A 49 14.00 -1.58 11.32
C PRO A 49 13.67 -2.45 10.09
N GLU A 50 13.38 -3.74 10.27
CA GLU A 50 12.98 -4.63 9.17
C GLU A 50 11.61 -4.21 8.61
N THR A 51 10.65 -3.93 9.49
CA THR A 51 9.34 -3.40 9.09
C THR A 51 9.46 -2.07 8.33
N HIS A 52 10.35 -1.16 8.76
CA HIS A 52 10.59 0.10 8.05
C HIS A 52 11.18 -0.13 6.65
N ALA A 53 12.13 -1.06 6.52
CA ALA A 53 12.72 -1.41 5.22
C ALA A 53 11.68 -1.99 4.24
N VAL A 54 10.75 -2.82 4.73
CA VAL A 54 9.65 -3.37 3.92
C VAL A 54 8.69 -2.26 3.48
N ALA A 55 8.39 -1.28 4.33
CA ALA A 55 7.56 -0.15 3.97
C ALA A 55 8.22 0.74 2.89
N GLU A 56 9.52 1.02 3.01
CA GLU A 56 10.29 1.73 1.98
C GLU A 56 10.28 1.00 0.63
N ALA A 57 10.52 -0.32 0.63
CA ALA A 57 10.49 -1.12 -0.59
C ALA A 57 9.11 -1.06 -1.27
N ALA A 58 8.02 -1.13 -0.51
CA ALA A 58 6.68 -1.02 -1.06
C ALA A 58 6.37 0.38 -1.64
N ARG A 59 6.93 1.46 -1.06
CA ARG A 59 6.84 2.80 -1.65
C ARG A 59 7.60 2.89 -2.97
N ALA A 60 8.79 2.29 -3.04
CA ALA A 60 9.58 2.24 -4.26
C ALA A 60 8.87 1.46 -5.37
N GLU A 61 8.27 0.31 -5.06
CA GLU A 61 7.44 -0.47 -6.01
C GLU A 61 6.26 0.35 -6.54
N LEU A 62 5.55 1.07 -5.67
CA LEU A 62 4.44 1.94 -6.08
C LEU A 62 4.92 3.10 -6.96
N ALA A 63 6.05 3.72 -6.64
CA ALA A 63 6.62 4.81 -7.43
C ALA A 63 7.03 4.34 -8.83
N ALA A 64 7.63 3.15 -8.93
CA ALA A 64 7.98 2.53 -10.19
C ALA A 64 6.73 2.25 -11.04
N ALA A 65 5.71 1.61 -10.45
CA ALA A 65 4.48 1.28 -11.15
C ALA A 65 3.73 2.52 -11.67
N ARG A 66 3.67 3.60 -10.87
CA ARG A 66 3.10 4.89 -11.31
C ARG A 66 3.89 5.52 -12.45
N SER A 67 5.21 5.38 -12.44
CA SER A 67 6.06 5.92 -13.52
C SER A 67 5.82 5.16 -14.83
N THR A 68 5.63 3.84 -14.76
CA THR A 68 5.25 3.03 -15.93
C THR A 68 3.87 3.42 -16.45
N GLU A 69 2.88 3.57 -15.58
CA GLU A 69 1.51 3.94 -15.96
C GLU A 69 1.45 5.34 -16.63
N GLN A 70 2.23 6.30 -16.13
CA GLN A 70 2.37 7.63 -16.74
C GLN A 70 3.07 7.58 -18.11
N HIS A 71 4.04 6.68 -18.29
CA HIS A 71 4.72 6.48 -19.56
C HIS A 71 3.78 5.86 -20.61
N GLU A 72 2.92 4.92 -20.21
CA GLU A 72 1.92 4.31 -21.09
C GLU A 72 0.78 5.28 -21.44
N ALA A 73 0.36 6.14 -20.51
CA ALA A 73 -0.70 7.12 -20.74
C ALA A 73 -0.28 8.32 -21.61
N GLY A 74 1.02 8.64 -21.68
CA GLY A 74 1.56 9.79 -22.43
C GLY A 74 2.03 9.48 -23.86
N GLY A 75 1.87 8.24 -24.34
CA GLY A 75 2.38 7.76 -25.63
C GLY A 75 1.39 7.73 -26.79
N LEU A 76 0.25 8.42 -26.70
CA LEU A 76 -0.80 8.49 -27.74
C LEU A 76 -0.88 9.88 -28.39
#